data_AF-A0AAD8C814-F1
#
_entry.id   AF-A0AAD8C814-F1
#
_cell.length_a   1.000
_cell.length_b   1.000
_cell.length_c   1.000
_cell.angle_alpha   90.00
_cell.angle_beta   90.00
_cell.angle_gamma   90.00
#
_symmetry.space_group_name_H-M   'P 1'
#
loop_
_entity.id
_entity.type
_entity.pdbx_description
1 polymer ?
#
loop_
_entity_poly.entity_id
_entity_poly.type
_entity_poly.pdbx_seq_one_letter_code
_entity_poly.pdbx_strand_id
1 'polypeptide(L)' 'MMCTNSTMMGTNSTMMGTNSTMMGTNSTMMGTNSTIMGTNSTMMGTNSTIMGTNSTMMGTNSTMMGTNSTMMGTKTQI' A
#
# COMPACT_ATOMS: atom_id res chain seq x y z
N MET A 1 -1.47 14.63 3.11
CA MET A 1 -0.39 15.20 2.28
C MET A 1 -0.45 14.48 0.93
N MET A 2 -0.57 15.22 -0.17
CA MET A 2 -0.41 14.66 -1.52
C MET A 2 1.06 14.72 -1.88
N CYS A 3 1.64 13.57 -2.18
CA CYS A 3 3.05 13.44 -2.52
C CYS A 3 3.22 12.83 -3.91
N THR A 4 4.28 13.21 -4.60
CA THR A 4 4.68 12.57 -5.85
C THR A 4 6.15 12.24 -5.75
N ASN A 5 6.52 11.01 -6.10
CA ASN A 5 7.91 10.55 -6.01
C ASN A 5 8.51 10.72 -4.60
N SER A 6 7.82 10.19 -3.59
CA SER A 6 8.17 10.43 -2.19
C SER A 6 8.33 9.15 -1.41
N THR A 7 9.09 9.23 -0.31
CA THR A 7 9.19 8.16 0.67
C THR A 7 8.78 8.68 2.04
N MET A 8 7.86 7.98 2.71
CA MET A 8 7.47 8.26 4.09
C MET A 8 7.80 7.06 4.95
N MET A 9 8.36 7.32 6.13
CA MET A 9 8.63 6.30 7.13
C MET A 9 7.93 6.68 8.42
N GLY A 10 7.17 5.76 9.00
CA GLY A 10 6.51 6.02 10.27
C GLY A 10 5.42 5.02 10.65
N THR A 11 5.20 4.89 11.95
CA THR A 11 4.08 4.16 12.54
C THR A 11 2.82 5.04 12.47
N ASN A 12 1.64 4.44 12.26
CA ASN A 12 0.35 5.15 12.21
C ASN A 12 0.34 6.29 11.18
N SER A 13 0.97 6.06 10.02
CA SER A 13 1.18 7.08 9.00
C SER A 13 0.17 7.00 7.87
N THR A 14 -0.27 8.16 7.35
CA THR A 14 -1.19 8.25 6.21
C THR A 14 -0.59 9.08 5.09
N MET A 15 -0.58 8.55 3.87
CA MET A 15 -0.07 9.19 2.67
C MET A 15 -1.10 9.12 1.55
N MET A 16 -1.22 10.20 0.79
CA MET A 16 -1.82 10.14 -0.54
C MET A 16 -0.70 10.43 -1.53
N GLY A 17 -0.47 9.58 -2.52
CA GLY A 17 0.60 9.89 -3.47
C GLY A 17 0.76 8.95 -4.65
N THR A 18 1.33 9.51 -5.71
CA THR A 18 1.69 8.80 -6.94
C THR A 18 3.17 8.48 -6.93
N ASN A 19 3.55 7.30 -7.45
CA ASN A 19 4.94 6.85 -7.48
C ASN A 19 5.61 6.96 -6.10
N SER A 20 4.92 6.58 -5.03
CA SER A 20 5.41 6.84 -3.67
C SER A 20 5.56 5.56 -2.86
N THR A 21 6.47 5.58 -1.90
CA THR A 21 6.75 4.46 -1.02
C THR A 21 6.48 4.83 0.43
N MET A 22 5.81 3.96 1.17
CA MET A 22 5.56 4.11 2.58
C MET A 22 6.11 2.90 3.31
N MET A 23 6.85 3.13 4.38
CA MET A 23 7.39 2.08 5.22
C MET A 23 6.94 2.29 6.67
N GLY A 24 6.28 1.29 7.25
CA GLY A 24 5.90 1.35 8.66
C GLY A 24 4.64 0.57 9.02
N THR A 25 4.42 0.45 10.32
CA THR A 25 3.30 -0.28 10.92
C THR A 25 2.03 0.57 10.96
N ASN A 26 0.87 -0.07 10.83
CA ASN A 26 -0.44 0.58 10.89
C ASN A 26 -0.55 1.74 9.89
N SER A 27 -0.11 1.50 8.66
CA SER A 27 0.08 2.55 7.68
C SER A 27 -1.05 2.54 6.65
N THR A 28 -1.46 3.71 6.17
CA THR A 28 -2.53 3.85 5.17
C THR A 28 -2.04 4.66 3.98
N MET A 29 -2.15 4.11 2.77
CA MET A 29 -1.80 4.81 1.55
C MET A 29 -2.94 4.80 0.54
N MET A 30 -3.21 5.94 -0.08
CA MET A 30 -4.00 6.02 -1.29
C MET A 30 -3.11 6.49 -2.44
N GLY A 31 -3.01 5.75 -3.54
CA GLY A 31 -2.01 6.10 -4.55
C GLY A 31 -2.07 5.33 -5.85
N THR A 32 -1.29 5.79 -6.83
CA THR A 32 -1.08 5.10 -8.10
C THR A 32 0.40 4.80 -8.24
N ASN A 33 0.75 3.59 -8.70
CA ASN A 33 2.14 3.13 -8.77
C ASN A 33 2.88 3.23 -7.42
N SER A 34 2.20 2.88 -6.34
CA SER A 34 2.72 3.11 -5.00
C SER A 34 2.97 1.82 -4.23
N THR A 35 3.86 1.87 -3.25
CA THR A 35 4.30 0.70 -2.49
C THR A 35 4.18 0.95 -1.00
N ILE A 36 3.58 0.02 -0.25
CA ILE A 36 3.69 -0.02 1.20
C ILE A 36 4.53 -1.23 1.62
N MET A 37 5.46 -1.01 2.53
CA MET A 37 6.19 -2.05 3.25
C MET A 37 5.90 -1.96 4.74
N GLY A 38 5.15 -2.90 5.29
CA GLY A 38 4.90 -2.93 6.73
C GLY A 38 3.64 -3.67 7.16
N THR A 39 3.54 -3.93 8.45
CA THR A 39 2.47 -4.72 9.07
C THR A 39 1.22 -3.89 9.31
N ASN A 40 0.04 -4.53 9.25
CA ASN A 40 -1.26 -3.89 9.46
C ASN A 40 -1.49 -2.70 8.51
N SER A 41 -1.13 -2.87 7.24
CA SER A 41 -1.15 -1.79 6.27
C SER A 41 -2.43 -1.81 5.43
N THR A 42 -2.95 -0.63 5.10
CA THR A 42 -4.09 -0.49 4.17
C THR A 42 -3.66 0.30 2.94
N MET A 43 -3.91 -0.24 1.76
CA MET A 43 -3.67 0.47 0.50
C MET A 43 -4.93 0.53 -0.35
N MET A 44 -5.20 1.70 -0.92
CA MET A 44 -6.15 1.86 -2.01
C MET A 44 -5.44 2.44 -3.23
N GLY A 45 -5.39 1.70 -4.34
CA GLY A 45 -4.59 2.17 -5.47
C GLY A 45 -4.56 1.33 -6.73
N THR A 46 -4.09 1.95 -7.81
CA THR A 46 -3.86 1.30 -9.11
C THR A 46 -2.38 1.00 -9.27
N ASN A 47 -2.01 -0.12 -9.88
CA ASN A 47 -0.60 -0.51 -10.10
C ASN A 47 0.22 -0.52 -8.80
N SER A 48 -0.38 -0.96 -7.71
CA SER A 48 0.22 -0.75 -6.39
C SER A 48 0.66 -2.05 -5.73
N THR A 49 1.58 -1.96 -4.78
CA THR A 49 2.18 -3.12 -4.12
C THR A 49 2.14 -2.99 -2.60
N ILE A 50 1.67 -4.01 -1.89
CA ILE A 50 1.89 -4.13 -0.43
C ILE A 50 2.81 -5.30 -0.18
N MET A 51 3.84 -5.09 0.64
CA MET A 51 4.66 -6.15 1.21
C MET A 51 4.53 -6.08 2.74
N GLY A 52 3.74 -6.98 3.33
CA GLY A 52 3.42 -6.91 4.75
C GLY A 52 2.37 -7.92 5.21
N THR A 53 2.42 -8.25 6.50
CA THR A 53 1.44 -9.14 7.14
C THR A 53 0.21 -8.34 7.59
N ASN A 54 -0.94 -9.01 7.76
CA ASN A 54 -2.19 -8.41 8.22
C ASN A 54 -2.65 -7.21 7.39
N SER A 55 -2.43 -7.24 6.08
CA SER A 55 -2.61 -6.05 5.24
C SER A 55 -3.88 -6.13 4.40
N THR A 56 -4.44 -4.97 4.07
CA THR A 56 -5.61 -4.85 3.19
C THR A 56 -5.25 -4.04 1.96
N MET A 57 -5.57 -4.56 0.77
CA MET A 57 -5.42 -3.83 -0.49
C MET A 57 -6.73 -3.81 -1.25
N MET A 58 -7.08 -2.63 -1.73
CA MET A 58 -8.15 -2.45 -2.72
C MET A 58 -7.56 -1.78 -3.97
N GLY A 59 -7.62 -2.42 -5.13
CA GLY A 59 -6.91 -1.88 -6.28
C GLY A 59 -7.10 -2.57 -7.61
N THR A 60 -6.56 -1.95 -8.65
CA THR A 60 -6.51 -2.54 -10.00
C THR A 60 -5.06 -2.75 -10.41
N ASN A 61 -4.76 -3.91 -10.99
CA ASN A 61 -3.41 -4.28 -11.42
C ASN A 61 -2.40 -4.24 -10.26
N SER A 62 -2.76 -4.82 -9.12
CA SER A 62 -2.02 -4.66 -7.88
C SER A 62 -1.50 -5.98 -7.33
N THR A 63 -0.40 -5.92 -6.59
CA THR A 63 0.28 -7.10 -6.02
C THR A 63 0.37 -7.00 -4.50
N MET A 64 0.07 -8.07 -3.80
CA MET A 64 0.18 -8.14 -2.35
C MET A 64 1.05 -9.32 -2.00
N MET A 65 2.03 -9.11 -1.12
CA MET A 65 2.88 -10.16 -0.60
C MET A 65 2.82 -10.13 0.92
N GLY A 66 2.41 -11.23 1.53
CA GLY A 66 2.38 -11.37 2.98
C GLY A 66 1.31 -12.31 3.47
N THR A 67 1.32 -12.60 4.76
CA THR A 67 0.38 -13.53 5.40
C THR A 67 -0.78 -12.78 6.06
N ASN A 68 -1.93 -13.47 6.17
CA ASN A 68 -3.14 -12.94 6.79
C ASN A 68 -3.65 -11.63 6.15
N SER A 69 -3.57 -11.53 4.83
CA SER A 69 -3.89 -10.30 4.10
C SER A 69 -5.12 -10.47 3.22
N THR A 70 -5.85 -9.37 3.03
CA THR A 70 -7.07 -9.32 2.22
C THR A 70 -6.84 -8.44 1.01
N MET A 71 -7.14 -8.95 -0.18
CA MET A 71 -7.00 -8.22 -1.44
C MET A 71 -8.30 -8.23 -2.22
N MET A 72 -8.70 -7.06 -2.71
CA MET A 72 -9.90 -6.89 -3.52
C MET A 72 -9.61 -6.03 -4.76
N GLY A 73 -10.21 -6.41 -5.88
CA GLY A 73 -10.23 -5.59 -7.10
C GLY A 73 -10.02 -6.41 -8.37
N THR A 74 -9.49 -5.78 -9.42
CA THR A 74 -9.34 -6.41 -10.74
C THR A 74 -7.87 -6.56 -11.13
N LYS A 75 -7.53 -7.66 -11.81
CA LYS A 75 -6.14 -7.98 -12.20
C LYS A 75 -5.18 -7.96 -11.00
N THR A 76 -5.59 -8.52 -9.87
CA THR A 76 -4.81 -8.52 -8.64
C THR A 76 -4.09 -9.86 -8.44
N GLN A 77 -2.96 -9.84 -7.74
CA GLN A 77 -2.18 -11.04 -7.39
C GLN A 77 -1.75 -10.99 -5.92
N ILE A 78 -1.96 -12.10 -5.21
CA ILE A 78 -1.51 -12.36 -3.83
C ILE A 78 -0.34 -13.34 -3.88
#